data_AF-A0AAU5YG98-F1
#
_entry.id   AF-A0AAU5YG98-F1
#
_cell.length_a   1.000
_cell.length_b   1.000
_cell.length_c   1.000
_cell.angle_alpha   90.00
_cell.angle_beta   90.00
_cell.angle_gamma   90.00
#
_symmetry.space_group_name_H-M   'P 1'
#
loop_
_entity.id
_entity.type
_entity.pdbx_description
1 polymer ?
#
loop_
_entity_poly.entity_id
_entity_poly.type
_entity_poly.pdbx_seq_one_letter_code
_entity_poly.pdbx_strand_id
1 'polypeptide(L)'
;MSEYQSEDAAAQYLTAQGFRAMTSETWSCQVALDALREQRRRYGTDARFEAIEKLASVLADRLTQYTDVSLNDSVAVLLVASASVGALAITHQLPAVMLTEIIQATAVELDERANGGEGS
;
A
#
# COMPACT_ATOMS: atom_id res chain seq x y z
N MET A 1 1.44 -15.11 16.26
CA MET A 1 1.23 -13.66 16.40
C MET A 1 -0.03 -13.33 15.66
N SER A 2 -0.94 -12.52 16.22
CA SER A 2 -2.06 -12.04 15.41
C SER A 2 -1.54 -11.04 14.37
N GLU A 3 -2.22 -10.89 13.23
CA GLU A 3 -1.83 -9.97 12.15
C GLU A 3 -1.62 -8.53 12.68
N TYR A 4 -2.48 -8.08 13.60
CA TYR A 4 -2.35 -6.80 14.30
C TYR A 4 -1.00 -6.60 15.02
N GLN A 5 -0.44 -7.66 15.61
CA GLN A 5 0.87 -7.59 16.27
C GLN A 5 2.01 -7.46 15.25
N SER A 6 1.81 -7.96 14.02
CA SER A 6 2.82 -7.84 12.95
C SER A 6 2.83 -6.46 12.30
N GLU A 7 1.67 -5.81 12.18
CA GLU A 7 1.53 -4.46 11.63
C GLU A 7 2.15 -3.41 12.57
N ASP A 8 1.90 -3.50 13.88
CA ASP A 8 2.50 -2.59 14.86
C ASP A 8 4.02 -2.78 14.96
N ALA A 9 4.52 -4.02 14.84
CA ALA A 9 5.96 -4.30 14.79
C ALA A 9 6.61 -3.70 13.52
N ALA A 10 5.94 -3.82 12.36
CA ALA A 10 6.39 -3.18 11.12
C ALA A 10 6.37 -1.65 11.24
N ALA A 11 5.35 -1.08 11.88
CA ALA A 11 5.27 0.36 12.12
C ALA A 11 6.40 0.87 13.02
N GLN A 12 6.75 0.13 14.08
CA GLN A 12 7.89 0.45 14.93
C GLN A 12 9.22 0.37 14.17
N TYR A 13 9.42 -0.67 13.36
CA TYR A 13 10.61 -0.82 12.51
C TYR A 13 10.77 0.36 11.53
N LEU A 14 9.70 0.73 10.83
CA LEU A 14 9.69 1.85 9.88
C LEU A 14 9.93 3.19 10.57
N THR A 15 9.37 3.38 11.77
CA THR A 15 9.63 4.56 12.61
C THR A 15 11.10 4.67 12.99
N ALA A 16 11.74 3.56 13.36
CA ALA A 16 13.18 3.52 13.64
C ALA A 16 14.05 3.86 12.41
N GLN A 17 13.54 3.63 11.20
CA GLN A 17 14.18 4.02 9.94
C GLN A 17 13.86 5.46 9.49
N GLY A 18 13.15 6.24 10.32
CA GLY A 18 12.81 7.64 10.06
C GLY A 18 11.56 7.85 9.19
N PHE A 19 10.80 6.79 8.90
CA PHE A 19 9.50 6.88 8.23
C PHE A 19 8.41 7.17 9.26
N ARG A 20 7.40 7.98 8.91
CA ARG A 20 6.23 8.13 9.75
C ARG A 20 5.30 6.95 9.51
N ALA A 21 5.42 5.91 10.33
CA ALA A 21 4.49 4.79 10.31
C ALA A 21 3.23 5.11 11.15
N MET A 22 2.15 4.40 10.86
CA MET A 22 0.86 4.55 11.53
C MET A 22 0.47 3.19 12.13
N THR A 23 -0.12 3.22 13.32
CA THR A 23 -0.77 2.05 13.92
C THR A 23 -2.19 1.93 13.37
N SER A 24 -2.77 0.74 13.48
CA SER A 24 -4.17 0.49 13.08
C SER A 24 -5.17 1.47 13.73
N GLU A 25 -4.95 1.86 14.99
CA GLU A 25 -5.80 2.79 15.74
C GLU A 25 -5.76 4.25 15.23
N THR A 26 -4.66 4.64 14.59
CA THR A 26 -4.44 6.03 14.13
C THR A 26 -4.63 6.18 12.63
N TRP A 27 -4.97 5.09 11.93
CA TRP A 27 -5.05 5.07 10.49
C TRP A 27 -6.30 5.80 9.97
N SER A 28 -6.08 6.68 9.00
CA SER A 28 -7.12 7.15 8.09
C SER A 28 -6.48 7.52 6.75
N CYS A 29 -7.25 7.51 5.67
CA CYS A 29 -6.76 7.91 4.35
C CYS A 29 -6.12 9.31 4.38
N GLN A 30 -6.73 10.26 5.08
CA GLN A 30 -6.21 11.62 5.17
C GLN A 30 -4.86 11.67 5.93
N VAL A 31 -4.77 10.99 7.08
CA VAL A 31 -3.53 10.95 7.87
C VAL A 31 -2.40 10.27 7.08
N ALA A 32 -2.72 9.21 6.34
CA ALA A 32 -1.76 8.51 5.49
C ALA A 32 -1.25 9.38 4.34
N LEU A 33 -2.15 10.09 3.64
CA LEU A 33 -1.76 11.05 2.61
C LEU A 33 -0.90 12.19 3.16
N ASP A 34 -1.22 12.71 4.35
CA ASP A 34 -0.44 13.78 4.95
C ASP A 34 0.96 13.31 5.35
N ALA A 35 1.12 12.06 5.80
CA ALA A 35 2.42 11.45 6.01
C ALA A 35 3.24 11.31 4.71
N LEU A 36 2.61 10.85 3.62
CA LEU A 36 3.26 10.71 2.31
C LEU A 36 3.63 12.07 1.70
N ARG A 37 2.75 13.07 1.81
CA ARG A 37 3.03 14.46 1.39
C ARG A 37 4.22 15.04 2.14
N GLU A 38 4.32 14.78 3.44
CA GLU A 38 5.47 15.20 4.24
C GLU A 38 6.76 14.52 3.77
N GLN A 39 6.73 13.21 3.48
CA GLN A 39 7.89 12.51 2.94
C GLN A 39 8.31 13.08 1.58
N ARG A 40 7.35 13.36 0.70
CA ARG A 40 7.61 14.04 -0.57
C ARG A 40 8.24 15.41 -0.39
N ARG A 41 7.84 16.19 0.62
CA ARG A 41 8.50 17.47 0.93
C ARG A 41 9.94 17.29 1.40
N ARG A 42 10.22 16.26 2.19
CA ARG A 42 11.56 15.99 2.75
C ARG A 42 12.53 15.41 1.73
N TYR A 43 12.06 14.50 0.88
CA TYR A 43 12.90 13.71 -0.02
C TYR A 43 12.67 14.02 -1.49
N GLY A 44 11.82 14.98 -1.83
CA GLY A 44 11.41 15.27 -3.21
C GLY A 44 12.54 15.67 -4.16
N THR A 45 13.69 16.10 -3.65
CA THR A 45 14.89 16.42 -4.43
C THR A 45 15.89 15.26 -4.53
N ASP A 46 15.59 14.10 -3.92
CA ASP A 46 16.39 12.89 -4.06
C ASP A 46 16.10 12.23 -5.41
N ALA A 47 17.13 11.96 -6.20
CA ALA A 47 17.00 11.39 -7.54
C ALA A 47 16.26 10.04 -7.56
N ARG A 48 16.41 9.22 -6.51
CA ARG A 48 15.67 7.96 -6.36
C ARG A 48 14.19 8.25 -6.10
N PHE A 49 13.88 9.25 -5.27
CA PHE A 49 12.51 9.65 -5.00
C PHE A 49 11.83 10.22 -6.25
N GLU A 50 12.52 11.05 -7.04
CA GLU A 50 12.02 11.56 -8.32
C GLU A 50 11.71 10.43 -9.33
N ALA A 51 12.57 9.41 -9.39
CA ALA A 51 12.32 8.25 -10.24
C ALA A 51 11.07 7.47 -9.81
N ILE A 52 10.86 7.30 -8.49
CA ILE A 52 9.66 6.67 -7.94
C ILE A 52 8.41 7.49 -8.28
N GLU A 53 8.44 8.82 -8.13
CA GLU A 53 7.31 9.70 -8.46
C GLU A 53 6.92 9.63 -9.95
N LYS A 54 7.90 9.52 -10.87
CA LYS A 54 7.62 9.34 -12.30
C LYS A 54 6.90 8.02 -12.57
N LEU A 55 7.35 6.93 -11.94
CA LEU A 55 6.70 5.61 -12.07
C LEU A 55 5.30 5.63 -11.44
N ALA A 56 5.13 6.29 -10.29
CA ALA A 56 3.84 6.45 -9.63
C ALA A 56 2.84 7.21 -10.51
N SER A 57 3.28 8.26 -11.21
CA SER A 57 2.43 9.00 -12.17
C SER A 57 1.94 8.10 -13.30
N VAL A 58 2.82 7.31 -13.92
CA VAL A 58 2.44 6.37 -14.98
C VAL A 58 1.43 5.34 -14.49
N LEU A 59 1.59 4.87 -13.25
CA LEU A 59 0.64 3.92 -12.65
C LEU A 59 -0.72 4.58 -12.36
N ALA A 60 -0.73 5.82 -11.86
CA ALA A 60 -1.97 6.58 -11.63
C ALA A 60 -2.75 6.80 -12.93
N ASP A 61 -2.06 7.13 -14.02
CA ASP A 61 -2.68 7.28 -15.35
C ASP A 61 -3.31 5.97 -15.83
N ARG A 62 -2.61 4.84 -15.63
CA ARG A 62 -3.13 3.51 -15.99
C ARG A 62 -4.38 3.15 -15.17
N LEU A 63 -4.37 3.37 -13.86
CA LEU A 63 -5.54 3.10 -13.01
C LEU A 63 -6.74 3.93 -13.48
N THR A 64 -6.52 5.20 -13.79
CA THR A 64 -7.58 6.09 -14.31
C THR A 64 -8.08 5.65 -15.69
N GLN A 65 -7.20 5.11 -16.53
CA GLN A 65 -7.54 4.70 -17.89
C GLN A 65 -8.26 3.34 -17.97
N TYR A 66 -7.84 2.39 -17.14
CA TYR A 66 -8.25 0.97 -17.27
C TYR A 66 -9.26 0.52 -16.22
N THR A 67 -9.65 1.40 -15.30
CA THR A 67 -10.63 1.08 -14.26
C THR A 67 -11.72 2.12 -14.21
N ASP A 68 -12.95 1.68 -13.94
CA ASP A 68 -14.09 2.57 -13.67
C ASP A 68 -14.20 2.91 -12.17
N VAL A 69 -13.10 2.79 -11.42
CA VAL A 69 -13.05 3.08 -9.98
C VAL A 69 -12.82 4.57 -9.78
N SER A 70 -13.55 5.17 -8.83
CA SER A 70 -13.37 6.59 -8.53
C SER A 70 -11.93 6.86 -8.04
N LEU A 71 -11.42 8.08 -8.27
CA LEU A 71 -10.08 8.46 -7.80
C LEU A 71 -9.94 8.33 -6.27
N ASN A 72 -11.00 8.68 -5.54
CA ASN A 72 -10.98 8.61 -4.07
C ASN A 72 -10.92 7.16 -3.58
N ASP A 73 -11.68 6.26 -4.20
CA ASP A 73 -11.67 4.84 -3.85
C ASP A 73 -10.33 4.19 -4.24
N SER A 74 -9.79 4.56 -5.40
CA SER A 74 -8.46 4.12 -5.84
C SER A 74 -7.37 4.50 -4.83
N VAL A 75 -7.42 5.74 -4.33
CA VAL A 75 -6.50 6.22 -3.29
C VAL A 75 -6.65 5.38 -2.01
N ALA A 76 -7.87 5.14 -1.55
CA ALA A 76 -8.12 4.35 -0.34
C ALA A 76 -7.57 2.93 -0.47
N VAL A 77 -7.87 2.25 -1.59
CA VAL A 77 -7.40 0.89 -1.87
C VAL A 77 -5.87 0.83 -1.93
N LEU A 78 -5.22 1.76 -2.65
CA LEU A 78 -3.76 1.81 -2.74
C LEU A 78 -3.09 2.03 -1.39
N LEU A 79 -3.65 2.89 -0.54
CA LEU A 79 -3.11 3.16 0.79
C LEU A 79 -3.22 1.94 1.71
N VAL A 80 -4.37 1.25 1.70
CA VAL A 80 -4.55 0.01 2.49
C VAL A 80 -3.64 -1.09 1.95
N ALA A 81 -3.68 -1.37 0.65
CA ALA A 81 -2.88 -2.42 0.04
C ALA A 81 -1.38 -2.22 0.26
N SER A 82 -0.88 -0.99 0.08
CA SER A 82 0.55 -0.69 0.30
C SER A 82 0.98 -0.83 1.76
N ALA A 83 0.12 -0.45 2.73
CA ALA A 83 0.40 -0.64 4.14
C ALA A 83 0.48 -2.13 4.51
N SER A 84 -0.52 -2.92 4.11
CA SER A 84 -0.58 -4.35 4.43
C SER A 84 0.53 -5.14 3.71
N VAL A 85 0.67 -4.96 2.39
CA VAL A 85 1.71 -5.66 1.60
C VAL A 85 3.11 -5.21 2.00
N GLY A 86 3.30 -3.91 2.30
CA GLY A 86 4.56 -3.38 2.78
C GLY A 86 4.97 -3.96 4.14
N ALA A 87 4.03 -4.08 5.09
CA ALA A 87 4.27 -4.70 6.39
C ALA A 87 4.66 -6.18 6.25
N LEU A 88 3.96 -6.93 5.39
CA LEU A 88 4.29 -8.33 5.09
C LEU A 88 5.66 -8.46 4.43
N ALA A 89 5.99 -7.60 3.47
CA ALA A 89 7.28 -7.58 2.78
C ALA A 89 8.44 -7.42 3.75
N ILE A 90 8.31 -6.49 4.70
CA ILE A 90 9.34 -6.20 5.71
C ILE A 90 9.43 -7.36 6.72
N THR A 91 8.28 -7.80 7.25
CA THR A 91 8.23 -8.79 8.34
C THR A 91 8.73 -10.16 7.87
N HIS A 92 8.37 -10.57 6.66
CA HIS A 92 8.69 -11.89 6.12
C HIS A 92 9.81 -11.88 5.07
N GLN A 93 10.44 -10.72 4.83
CA GLN A 93 11.50 -10.55 3.81
C GLN A 93 11.10 -11.12 2.44
N LEU A 94 9.85 -10.86 2.04
CA LEU A 94 9.29 -11.46 0.83
C LEU A 94 9.97 -10.88 -0.42
N PRO A 95 10.32 -11.72 -1.41
CA PRO A 95 10.79 -11.24 -2.69
C PRO A 95 9.65 -10.52 -3.44
N ALA A 96 10.01 -9.57 -4.30
CA ALA A 96 9.04 -8.73 -5.02
C ALA A 96 8.00 -9.54 -5.84
N VAL A 97 8.38 -10.73 -6.34
CA VAL A 97 7.47 -11.62 -7.06
C VAL A 97 6.30 -12.07 -6.16
N MET A 98 6.57 -12.44 -4.91
CA MET A 98 5.52 -12.85 -3.97
C MET A 98 4.59 -11.69 -3.61
N LEU A 99 5.09 -10.45 -3.55
CA LEU A 99 4.23 -9.28 -3.33
C LEU A 99 3.21 -9.09 -4.46
N THR A 100 3.63 -9.39 -5.69
CA THR A 100 2.74 -9.35 -6.86
C THR A 100 1.69 -10.47 -6.79
N GLU A 101 2.10 -11.68 -6.42
CA GLU A 101 1.20 -12.82 -6.23
C GLU A 101 0.16 -12.57 -5.13
N ILE A 102 0.56 -11.96 -4.01
CA ILE A 102 -0.35 -11.58 -2.91
C ILE A 102 -1.43 -10.62 -3.41
N ILE A 103 -1.05 -9.57 -4.16
CA ILE A 103 -2.01 -8.59 -4.70
C ILE A 103 -2.97 -9.27 -5.70
N GLN A 104 -2.47 -10.16 -6.55
CA GLN A 104 -3.28 -10.89 -7.52
C GLN A 104 -4.26 -11.86 -6.85
N ALA A 105 -3.80 -12.64 -5.86
CA ALA A 105 -4.66 -13.53 -5.09
C ALA A 105 -5.73 -12.75 -4.29
N THR A 106 -5.38 -11.58 -3.77
CA THR A 106 -6.35 -10.69 -3.11
C THR A 106 -7.43 -10.23 -4.09
N ALA A 107 -7.09 -9.94 -5.34
CA ALA A 107 -8.08 -9.59 -6.36
C ALA A 107 -9.04 -10.75 -6.66
N VAL A 108 -8.55 -11.99 -6.73
CA VAL A 108 -9.39 -13.19 -6.90
C VAL A 108 -10.35 -13.36 -5.73
N GLU A 109 -9.86 -13.27 -4.49
CA GLU A 109 -10.70 -13.37 -3.30
C GLU A 109 -11.80 -12.29 -3.24
N LEU A 110 -11.47 -11.05 -3.65
CA LEU A 110 -12.46 -9.96 -3.71
C LEU A 110 -13.52 -10.22 -4.79
N ASP A 111 -13.12 -10.73 -5.95
CA ASP A 111 -14.03 -11.12 -7.01
C ASP A 111 -14.97 -12.25 -6.55
N GLU A 112 -14.42 -13.28 -5.91
CA GLU A 112 -15.20 -14.39 -5.35
C GLU A 112 -16.22 -13.92 -4.31
N ARG A 113 -15.84 -12.99 -3.42
CA ARG A 113 -16.75 -12.38 -2.45
C ARG A 113 -17.84 -11.54 -3.09
N ALA A 114 -17.51 -10.80 -4.14
CA ALA A 114 -18.46 -9.96 -4.87
C ALA A 114 -19.46 -10.79 -5.69
N ASN A 115 -18.99 -11.90 -6.27
CA ASN A 115 -19.74 -12.74 -7.20
C ASN A 115 -20.27 -14.04 -6.57
N GLY A 116 -20.14 -14.21 -5.25
CA GLY A 116 -20.83 -15.25 -4.48
C GLY A 116 -20.20 -16.64 -4.48
N GLY A 117 -18.89 -16.77 -4.72
CA GLY A 117 -18.16 -18.03 -4.54
C GLY A 117 -18.70 -19.23 -5.32
N GLU A 118 -19.32 -19.03 -6.49
CA GLU A 118 -19.76 -20.14 -7.35
C GLU A 118 -18.56 -20.71 -8.13
N GLY A 119 -17.73 -21.50 -7.46
CA GLY A 119 -16.56 -22.08 -8.11
C GLY A 119 -15.66 -22.95 -7.24
N SER A 120 -16.19 -23.74 -6.30
CA SER A 120 -15.48 -24.89 -5.71
C SER A 120 -16.45 -25.97 -5.25
#